data_AF-A0AAV1WED9-F1
#
_entry.id   AF-A0AAV1WED9-F1
#
_cell.length_a   1.000
_cell.length_b   1.000
_cell.length_c   1.000
_cell.angle_alpha   90.00
_cell.angle_beta   90.00
_cell.angle_gamma   90.00
#
_symmetry.space_group_name_H-M   'P 1'
#
loop_
_entity.id
_entity.type
_entity.pdbx_description
1 polymer ?
#
loop_
_entity_poly.entity_id
_entity_poly.type
_entity_poly.pdbx_seq_one_letter_code
_entity_poly.pdbx_strand_id
1 'polypeptide(L)'
;MKFLSLIPLCFLLCLCVHRNLKGDSNSRGTDNIDEWGRLHPDPERWPSSKGWKGFKNVADKVHDMDLKFGIHLMAGISTQAYDSNTPILDTKTGKAYEESGKVWHAKDIGVPGRACKWMSNGFMALNVTSGAGKAFLRSLYELYISWGLDFVKLDCVFGEDIDFEEITYVSQILKELKPSIVFSLSPGVSATPNMAKVVNGLVNMYRVTGDDWDQWSQVVTHFDVARDYAAAKLIGAQGLNGNSWPDLDMLPFGWLTDPGQDIYIAFFNLNDKATTISWKFDDLVKALPGKKLVKGLDGREVWSLNRVVLNDVLSAEVAAHGCALFVFDY
;
A
#
# COMPACT_ATOMS: atom_id res chain seq x y z
N MET A 1 -14.55 2.02 30.37
CA MET A 1 -13.18 2.24 29.83
C MET A 1 -13.36 2.62 28.37
N LYS A 2 -13.10 3.89 28.02
CA LYS A 2 -13.29 4.43 26.66
C LYS A 2 -12.15 3.92 25.77
N PHE A 3 -12.41 2.95 24.90
CA PHE A 3 -11.39 2.37 23.99
C PHE A 3 -11.72 2.53 22.50
N LEU A 4 -12.70 3.38 22.14
CA LEU A 4 -13.23 3.51 20.78
C LEU A 4 -13.31 4.95 20.28
N SER A 5 -12.42 5.83 20.74
CA SER A 5 -12.24 7.15 20.14
C SER A 5 -10.76 7.38 19.85
N LEU A 6 -10.44 7.69 18.59
CA LEU A 6 -9.13 8.15 18.05
C LEU A 6 -8.33 7.15 17.22
N ILE A 7 -8.97 6.47 16.27
CA ILE A 7 -8.30 6.19 14.99
C ILE A 7 -9.15 6.88 13.92
N PRO A 8 -8.77 8.07 13.43
CA PRO A 8 -9.36 8.59 12.20
C PRO A 8 -9.16 7.54 11.11
N LEU A 9 -10.21 7.20 10.36
CA LEU A 9 -10.09 6.29 9.22
C LEU A 9 -8.97 6.81 8.30
N CYS A 10 -7.88 6.05 8.22
CA CYS A 10 -6.82 6.31 7.25
C CYS A 10 -7.20 5.63 5.96
N PHE A 11 -7.32 6.41 4.89
CA PHE A 11 -7.41 5.87 3.54
C PHE A 11 -5.99 5.52 3.10
N LEU A 12 -5.64 4.23 3.18
CA LEU A 12 -4.33 3.73 2.78
C LEU A 12 -4.35 3.29 1.32
N LEU A 13 -3.54 3.95 0.49
CA LEU A 13 -3.29 3.50 -0.87
C LEU A 13 -2.16 2.45 -0.88
N CYS A 14 -2.56 1.18 -1.03
CA CYS A 14 -1.63 0.06 -1.16
C CYS A 14 -1.04 0.02 -2.59
N LEU A 15 0.30 -0.08 -2.70
CA LEU A 15 1.10 -0.17 -3.94
C LEU A 15 0.60 0.71 -5.09
N CYS A 16 0.89 2.00 -5.09
CA CYS A 16 0.41 2.90 -6.16
C CYS A 16 1.49 3.53 -7.03
N VAL A 17 2.76 3.17 -6.81
CA VAL A 17 3.87 3.69 -7.65
C VAL A 17 4.44 2.67 -8.63
N HIS A 18 3.98 1.42 -8.54
CA HIS A 18 4.35 0.41 -9.52
C HIS A 18 3.43 0.48 -10.74
N ARG A 19 4.04 0.63 -11.92
CA ARG A 19 3.34 0.50 -13.19
C ARG A 19 3.28 -0.98 -13.53
N ASN A 20 2.08 -1.52 -13.69
CA ASN A 20 1.59 -2.02 -14.98
C ASN A 20 0.30 -2.84 -14.78
N LEU A 21 -0.74 -2.52 -15.56
CA LEU A 21 -1.96 -3.34 -15.74
C LEU A 21 -1.68 -4.66 -16.51
N LYS A 22 -0.41 -4.98 -16.81
CA LYS A 22 0.07 -6.15 -17.58
C LYS A 22 1.40 -6.76 -17.08
N GLY A 23 1.96 -6.30 -15.95
CA GLY A 23 3.26 -6.74 -15.43
C GLY A 23 3.15 -7.34 -14.04
N ASP A 24 4.07 -8.24 -13.69
CA ASP A 24 4.17 -8.81 -12.34
C ASP A 24 4.73 -7.77 -11.36
N SER A 25 4.28 -7.87 -10.10
CA SER A 25 4.78 -7.14 -8.93
C SER A 25 6.30 -7.17 -8.78
N ASN A 26 6.98 -8.20 -9.27
CA ASN A 26 8.44 -8.32 -9.28
C ASN A 26 9.09 -7.92 -10.63
N SER A 27 8.65 -6.78 -11.18
CA SER A 27 9.08 -6.26 -12.47
C SER A 27 10.33 -5.36 -12.38
N ARG A 28 11.17 -5.36 -13.42
CA ARG A 28 12.31 -4.45 -13.58
C ARG A 28 11.94 -3.30 -14.52
N GLY A 29 12.08 -2.05 -14.06
CA GLY A 29 12.08 -0.88 -14.94
C GLY A 29 10.70 -0.39 -15.41
N THR A 30 9.63 -0.69 -14.69
CA THR A 30 8.28 -0.21 -15.04
C THR A 30 7.81 1.00 -14.22
N ASP A 31 8.38 1.26 -13.05
CA ASP A 31 8.02 2.36 -12.16
C ASP A 31 7.93 3.74 -12.84
N ASN A 32 7.02 4.58 -12.33
CA ASN A 32 6.95 5.98 -12.75
C ASN A 32 7.84 6.83 -11.83
N ILE A 33 8.98 7.29 -12.34
CA ILE A 33 9.96 8.08 -11.59
C ILE A 33 10.16 9.47 -12.23
N ASP A 34 10.40 10.49 -11.40
CA ASP A 34 10.83 11.83 -11.88
C ASP A 34 12.32 11.89 -12.23
N GLU A 35 12.80 13.04 -12.68
CA GLU A 35 14.21 13.20 -13.09
C GLU A 35 15.23 12.96 -11.97
N TRP A 36 14.79 12.92 -10.71
CA TRP A 36 15.62 12.67 -9.52
C TRP A 36 15.55 11.22 -9.03
N GLY A 37 14.84 10.35 -9.77
CA GLY A 37 14.63 8.95 -9.38
C GLY A 37 13.59 8.76 -8.30
N ARG A 38 12.76 9.78 -8.01
CA ARG A 38 11.70 9.68 -7.00
C ARG A 38 10.43 9.13 -7.63
N LEU A 39 9.76 8.28 -6.89
CA LEU A 39 8.58 7.53 -7.31
C LEU A 39 7.33 8.42 -7.32
N HIS A 40 6.55 8.38 -8.41
CA HIS A 40 5.28 9.10 -8.59
C HIS A 40 4.12 8.19 -8.98
N PRO A 41 2.88 8.44 -8.52
CA PRO A 41 1.71 7.66 -8.92
C PRO A 41 1.53 7.55 -10.43
N ASP A 42 1.24 6.34 -10.90
CA ASP A 42 0.93 6.07 -12.30
C ASP A 42 -0.29 6.90 -12.75
N PRO A 43 -0.15 7.80 -13.74
CA PRO A 43 -1.25 8.65 -14.22
C PRO A 43 -2.36 7.89 -14.96
N GLU A 44 -2.17 6.62 -15.32
CA GLU A 44 -3.24 5.77 -15.86
C GLU A 44 -4.17 5.28 -14.74
N ARG A 45 -3.58 4.79 -13.64
CA ARG A 45 -4.32 4.37 -12.43
C ARG A 45 -4.84 5.57 -11.64
N TRP A 46 -4.07 6.66 -11.60
CA TRP A 46 -4.36 7.88 -10.87
C TRP A 46 -4.39 9.08 -11.81
N PRO A 47 -5.45 9.28 -12.62
CA PRO A 47 -5.52 10.39 -13.58
C PRO A 47 -5.27 11.77 -12.98
N SER A 48 -5.55 11.96 -11.69
CA SER A 48 -5.29 13.18 -10.95
C SER A 48 -3.81 13.50 -10.73
N SER A 49 -2.89 12.56 -10.95
CA SER A 49 -1.43 12.76 -10.84
C SER A 49 -0.78 13.32 -12.10
N LYS A 50 -1.50 13.36 -13.23
CA LYS A 50 -1.00 13.86 -14.52
C LYS A 50 -0.35 15.24 -14.37
N GLY A 51 0.82 15.39 -15.00
CA GLY A 51 1.63 16.60 -14.90
C GLY A 51 2.37 16.72 -13.56
N TRP A 52 2.88 15.60 -13.03
CA TRP A 52 3.71 15.55 -11.82
C TRP A 52 3.04 16.13 -10.57
N LYS A 53 1.71 16.03 -10.48
CA LYS A 53 0.92 16.50 -9.33
C LYS A 53 0.94 15.53 -8.15
N GLY A 54 1.49 14.33 -8.37
CA GLY A 54 1.56 13.29 -7.36
C GLY A 54 0.19 12.95 -6.78
N PHE A 55 0.15 12.70 -5.47
CA PHE A 55 -1.10 12.41 -4.75
C PHE A 55 -1.83 13.63 -4.21
N LYS A 56 -1.32 14.85 -4.42
CA LYS A 56 -1.87 16.05 -3.76
C LYS A 56 -3.39 16.17 -3.88
N ASN A 57 -3.91 16.04 -5.10
CA ASN A 57 -5.36 16.17 -5.34
C ASN A 57 -6.18 15.07 -4.65
N VAL A 58 -5.61 13.87 -4.50
CA VAL A 58 -6.27 12.75 -3.79
C VAL A 58 -6.26 13.02 -2.29
N ALA A 59 -5.11 13.42 -1.74
CA ALA A 59 -4.97 13.75 -0.34
C ALA A 59 -5.87 14.93 0.06
N ASP A 60 -5.90 16.01 -0.73
CA ASP A 60 -6.80 17.16 -0.52
C ASP A 60 -8.26 16.67 -0.45
N LYS A 61 -8.68 15.77 -1.36
CA LYS A 61 -10.04 15.23 -1.37
C LYS A 61 -10.34 14.33 -0.16
N VAL A 62 -9.36 13.57 0.31
CA VAL A 62 -9.48 12.75 1.53
C VAL A 62 -9.58 13.65 2.76
N HIS A 63 -8.79 14.73 2.82
CA HIS A 63 -8.85 15.71 3.90
C HIS A 63 -10.17 16.50 3.92
N ASP A 64 -10.74 16.84 2.76
CA ASP A 64 -12.08 17.45 2.64
C ASP A 64 -13.21 16.57 3.22
N MET A 65 -12.95 15.26 3.38
CA MET A 65 -13.86 14.30 4.03
C MET A 65 -13.57 14.11 5.52
N ASP A 66 -12.71 14.93 6.12
CA ASP A 66 -12.20 14.80 7.49
C ASP A 66 -11.46 13.45 7.74
N LEU A 67 -10.91 12.85 6.68
CA LEU A 67 -10.13 11.61 6.73
C LEU A 67 -8.63 11.88 6.67
N LYS A 68 -7.82 10.82 6.83
CA LYS A 68 -6.35 10.86 6.77
C LYS A 68 -5.84 10.12 5.54
N PHE A 69 -4.79 10.66 4.91
CA PHE A 69 -4.24 10.09 3.69
C PHE A 69 -2.95 9.30 3.98
N GLY A 70 -2.91 8.04 3.55
CA GLY A 70 -1.77 7.16 3.72
C GLY A 70 -1.26 6.55 2.42
N ILE A 71 0.06 6.33 2.34
CA ILE A 71 0.69 5.61 1.22
C ILE A 71 1.55 4.46 1.71
N HIS A 72 1.60 3.41 0.90
CA HIS A 72 2.55 2.31 1.01
C HIS A 72 3.79 2.60 0.17
N LEU A 73 4.97 2.40 0.75
CA LEU A 73 6.28 2.61 0.14
C LEU A 73 7.13 1.35 0.30
N MET A 74 8.04 1.14 -0.64
CA MET A 74 9.09 0.14 -0.53
C MET A 74 10.35 0.82 0.01
N ALA A 75 11.04 0.17 0.96
CA ALA A 75 12.33 0.64 1.43
C ALA A 75 13.38 0.62 0.31
N GLY A 76 14.36 1.51 0.44
CA GLY A 76 15.45 1.62 -0.50
C GLY A 76 15.15 2.47 -1.73
N ILE A 77 15.65 2.01 -2.88
CA ILE A 77 15.57 2.69 -4.17
C ILE A 77 15.05 1.73 -5.23
N SER A 78 14.23 2.25 -6.16
CA SER A 78 13.74 1.42 -7.26
C SER A 78 14.89 1.05 -8.20
N THR A 79 14.81 -0.17 -8.74
CA THR A 79 15.76 -0.64 -9.75
C THR A 79 15.75 0.24 -10.99
N GLN A 80 14.62 0.88 -11.31
CA GLN A 80 14.55 1.81 -12.44
C GLN A 80 15.38 3.08 -12.22
N ALA A 81 15.33 3.68 -11.03
CA ALA A 81 16.15 4.83 -10.70
C ALA A 81 17.64 4.45 -10.73
N TYR A 82 17.96 3.27 -10.17
CA TYR A 82 19.31 2.71 -10.21
C TYR A 82 19.82 2.50 -11.65
N ASP A 83 19.04 1.83 -12.51
CA ASP A 83 19.44 1.53 -13.88
C ASP A 83 19.59 2.77 -14.75
N SER A 84 18.65 3.71 -14.60
CA SER A 84 18.67 5.01 -15.26
C SER A 84 19.78 5.92 -14.71
N ASN A 85 20.39 5.53 -13.58
CA ASN A 85 21.41 6.27 -12.86
C ASN A 85 21.03 7.74 -12.66
N THR A 86 19.81 7.99 -12.16
CA THR A 86 19.31 9.35 -11.98
C THR A 86 20.17 10.14 -10.99
N PRO A 87 20.34 11.46 -11.18
CA PRO A 87 20.96 12.31 -10.16
C PRO A 87 20.11 12.34 -8.90
N ILE A 88 20.72 12.57 -7.75
CA ILE A 88 20.02 12.72 -6.47
C ILE A 88 19.69 14.20 -6.26
N LEU A 89 18.47 14.51 -5.85
CA LEU A 89 18.07 15.89 -5.53
C LEU A 89 18.65 16.34 -4.18
N ASP A 90 19.34 17.48 -4.18
CA ASP A 90 19.57 18.27 -2.97
C ASP A 90 18.42 19.26 -2.80
N THR A 91 17.56 19.01 -1.81
CA THR A 91 16.37 19.84 -1.58
C THR A 91 16.71 21.23 -1.05
N LYS A 92 17.93 21.48 -0.57
CA LYS A 92 18.37 22.80 -0.13
C LYS A 92 18.72 23.72 -1.30
N THR A 93 19.28 23.15 -2.37
CA THR A 93 19.76 23.92 -3.53
C THR A 93 18.86 23.78 -4.76
N GLY A 94 18.00 22.76 -4.78
CA GLY A 94 17.17 22.42 -5.94
C GLY A 94 17.98 21.84 -7.11
N LYS A 95 19.21 21.37 -6.86
CA LYS A 95 20.15 20.85 -7.86
C LYS A 95 20.58 19.43 -7.52
N ALA A 96 21.41 18.84 -8.37
CA ALA A 96 22.01 17.55 -8.09
C ALA A 96 22.90 17.60 -6.84
N TYR A 97 22.78 16.60 -5.97
CA TYR A 97 23.54 16.50 -4.73
C TYR A 97 25.03 16.32 -5.03
N GLU A 98 25.83 17.25 -4.49
CA GLU A 98 27.28 17.24 -4.60
C GLU A 98 27.90 17.13 -3.22
N GLU A 99 28.81 16.17 -3.05
CA GLU A 99 29.59 16.01 -1.84
C GLU A 99 31.00 15.54 -2.22
N SER A 100 32.02 16.18 -1.64
CA SER A 100 33.43 15.91 -1.93
C SER A 100 33.81 16.07 -3.42
N GLY A 101 33.22 17.04 -4.12
CA GLY A 101 33.48 17.33 -5.54
C GLY A 101 32.90 16.29 -6.51
N LYS A 102 32.01 15.41 -6.04
CA LYS A 102 31.32 14.40 -6.84
C LYS A 102 29.82 14.69 -6.85
N VAL A 103 29.21 14.66 -8.04
CA VAL A 103 27.75 14.59 -8.19
C VAL A 103 27.31 13.15 -8.00
N TRP A 104 26.42 12.91 -7.04
CA TRP A 104 25.97 11.57 -6.67
C TRP A 104 24.72 11.17 -7.46
N HIS A 105 24.69 9.89 -7.84
CA HIS A 105 23.60 9.30 -8.62
C HIS A 105 23.07 8.03 -7.94
N ALA A 106 21.94 7.54 -8.42
CA ALA A 106 21.27 6.35 -7.91
C ALA A 106 22.20 5.11 -7.83
N LYS A 107 23.14 4.92 -8.77
CA LYS A 107 24.10 3.79 -8.71
C LYS A 107 25.13 3.90 -7.59
N ASP A 108 25.38 5.11 -7.09
CA ASP A 108 26.33 5.34 -6.00
C ASP A 108 25.74 4.97 -4.63
N ILE A 109 24.41 4.92 -4.52
CA ILE A 109 23.71 4.69 -3.26
C ILE A 109 22.94 3.38 -3.23
N GLY A 110 22.55 2.80 -4.37
CA GLY A 110 21.85 1.51 -4.39
C GLY A 110 22.75 0.33 -4.03
N VAL A 111 22.19 -0.66 -3.34
CA VAL A 111 22.89 -1.88 -2.90
C VAL A 111 22.24 -3.11 -3.54
N PRO A 112 22.61 -3.49 -4.79
CA PRO A 112 21.96 -4.59 -5.51
C PRO A 112 22.01 -5.95 -4.78
N GLY A 113 23.03 -6.16 -3.95
CA GLY A 113 23.16 -7.38 -3.13
C GLY A 113 22.16 -7.49 -1.98
N ARG A 114 21.37 -6.45 -1.72
CA ARG A 114 20.33 -6.38 -0.68
C ARG A 114 18.99 -5.98 -1.30
N ALA A 115 18.49 -6.81 -2.21
CA ALA A 115 17.16 -6.62 -2.81
C ALA A 115 16.03 -7.01 -1.84
N CYS A 116 14.83 -6.45 -2.01
CA CYS A 116 13.67 -6.92 -1.25
C CYS A 116 13.41 -8.39 -1.56
N LYS A 117 13.19 -9.23 -0.54
CA LYS A 117 13.03 -10.68 -0.69
C LYS A 117 11.93 -11.09 -1.66
N TRP A 118 10.76 -10.44 -1.59
CA TRP A 118 9.61 -10.77 -2.43
C TRP A 118 9.53 -9.94 -3.73
N MET A 119 10.33 -8.86 -3.83
CA MET A 119 10.38 -7.96 -5.00
C MET A 119 11.83 -7.70 -5.44
N SER A 120 12.58 -8.78 -5.70
CA SER A 120 14.03 -8.73 -5.95
C SER A 120 14.46 -7.97 -7.21
N ASN A 121 13.56 -7.77 -8.18
CA ASN A 121 13.80 -7.01 -9.40
C ASN A 121 13.31 -5.56 -9.32
N GLY A 122 12.38 -5.26 -8.40
CA GLY A 122 11.74 -3.95 -8.32
C GLY A 122 12.50 -2.97 -7.41
N PHE A 123 12.97 -3.43 -6.25
CA PHE A 123 13.60 -2.58 -5.24
C PHE A 123 14.84 -3.20 -4.63
N MET A 124 15.78 -2.34 -4.25
CA MET A 124 16.97 -2.69 -3.50
C MET A 124 17.22 -1.70 -2.37
N ALA A 125 17.87 -2.16 -1.30
CA ALA A 125 18.30 -1.32 -0.21
C ALA A 125 19.19 -0.18 -0.71
N LEU A 126 19.18 0.94 0.00
CA LEU A 126 20.03 2.08 -0.29
C LEU A 126 21.02 2.31 0.85
N ASN A 127 22.19 2.86 0.54
CA ASN A 127 23.23 3.14 1.52
C ASN A 127 22.93 4.43 2.28
N VAL A 128 22.13 4.31 3.34
CA VAL A 128 21.72 5.41 4.24
C VAL A 128 22.89 5.95 5.10
N THR A 129 24.06 5.32 5.07
CA THR A 129 25.24 5.86 5.78
C THR A 129 25.90 7.03 5.04
N SER A 130 25.70 7.12 3.72
CA SER A 130 26.22 8.20 2.87
C SER A 130 25.37 9.47 2.96
N GLY A 131 26.00 10.64 2.77
CA GLY A 131 25.27 11.91 2.65
C GLY A 131 24.27 11.91 1.49
N ALA A 132 24.64 11.29 0.37
CA ALA A 132 23.78 11.15 -0.80
C ALA A 132 22.57 10.23 -0.56
N GLY A 133 22.74 9.09 0.12
CA GLY A 133 21.62 8.21 0.46
C GLY A 133 20.62 8.88 1.39
N LYS A 134 21.14 9.65 2.36
CA LYS A 134 20.32 10.52 3.23
C LYS A 134 19.59 11.60 2.43
N ALA A 135 20.27 12.27 1.50
CA ALA A 135 19.67 13.29 0.64
C ALA A 135 18.53 12.70 -0.22
N PHE A 136 18.72 11.52 -0.79
CA PHE A 136 17.70 10.82 -1.56
C PHE A 136 16.45 10.54 -0.72
N LEU A 137 16.60 9.88 0.45
CA LEU A 137 15.48 9.62 1.36
C LEU A 137 14.79 10.91 1.79
N ARG A 138 15.55 11.94 2.19
CA ARG A 138 14.95 13.22 2.57
C ARG A 138 14.13 13.82 1.43
N SER A 139 14.64 13.78 0.20
CA SER A 139 13.93 14.30 -0.98
C SER A 139 12.63 13.55 -1.31
N LEU A 140 12.57 12.24 -1.03
CA LEU A 140 11.37 11.42 -1.18
C LEU A 140 10.31 11.83 -0.14
N TYR A 141 10.69 11.89 1.12
CA TYR A 141 9.73 12.20 2.19
C TYR A 141 9.27 13.66 2.16
N GLU A 142 10.12 14.62 1.77
CA GLU A 142 9.70 16.00 1.51
C GLU A 142 8.66 16.06 0.37
N LEU A 143 8.87 15.30 -0.71
CA LEU A 143 7.90 15.19 -1.81
C LEU A 143 6.57 14.62 -1.31
N TYR A 144 6.58 13.51 -0.58
CA TYR A 144 5.33 12.87 -0.13
C TYR A 144 4.59 13.70 0.91
N ILE A 145 5.31 14.37 1.82
CA ILE A 145 4.74 15.34 2.76
C ILE A 145 4.09 16.50 2.00
N SER A 146 4.70 16.98 0.91
CA SER A 146 4.14 18.05 0.08
C SER A 146 2.79 17.67 -0.57
N TRP A 147 2.52 16.38 -0.73
CA TRP A 147 1.23 15.88 -1.22
C TRP A 147 0.16 15.80 -0.13
N GLY A 148 0.47 16.04 1.15
CA GLY A 148 -0.51 15.95 2.23
C GLY A 148 -0.49 14.61 2.98
N LEU A 149 0.63 13.89 2.99
CA LEU A 149 0.75 12.61 3.69
C LEU A 149 0.48 12.71 5.20
N ASP A 150 -0.27 11.77 5.76
CA ASP A 150 -0.51 11.61 7.22
C ASP A 150 -0.08 10.23 7.75
N PHE A 151 0.08 9.23 6.88
CA PHE A 151 0.42 7.87 7.27
C PHE A 151 1.35 7.23 6.23
N VAL A 152 2.41 6.57 6.66
CA VAL A 152 3.31 5.83 5.77
C VAL A 152 3.50 4.40 6.26
N LYS A 153 3.26 3.43 5.39
CA LYS A 153 3.64 2.01 5.60
C LYS A 153 4.85 1.70 4.73
N LEU A 154 6.00 1.50 5.37
CA LEU A 154 7.26 1.19 4.71
C LEU A 154 7.50 -0.31 4.72
N ASP A 155 7.57 -0.89 3.54
CA ASP A 155 7.69 -2.33 3.30
C ASP A 155 9.13 -2.75 2.98
N CYS A 156 9.39 -4.06 3.07
CA CYS A 156 10.73 -4.65 2.92
C CYS A 156 11.79 -4.01 3.84
N VAL A 157 11.42 -3.67 5.07
CA VAL A 157 12.31 -3.00 6.02
C VAL A 157 12.33 -3.63 7.41
N PHE A 158 11.45 -4.60 7.67
CA PHE A 158 11.32 -5.25 8.97
C PHE A 158 11.19 -6.78 8.82
N GLY A 159 11.22 -7.48 9.96
CA GLY A 159 11.29 -8.95 9.99
C GLY A 159 12.60 -9.45 9.38
N GLU A 160 12.50 -10.29 8.35
CA GLU A 160 13.68 -10.80 7.66
C GLU A 160 14.40 -9.79 6.77
N ASP A 161 13.75 -8.67 6.43
CA ASP A 161 14.29 -7.57 5.62
C ASP A 161 14.78 -6.40 6.49
N ILE A 162 15.09 -6.65 7.78
CA ILE A 162 15.42 -5.58 8.73
C ILE A 162 16.54 -4.65 8.22
N ASP A 163 16.21 -3.36 8.06
CA ASP A 163 17.15 -2.28 7.76
C ASP A 163 17.04 -1.19 8.83
N PHE A 164 17.87 -1.32 9.85
CA PHE A 164 17.81 -0.43 11.02
C PHE A 164 18.21 1.00 10.67
N GLU A 165 19.17 1.16 9.77
CA GLU A 165 19.68 2.45 9.31
C GLU A 165 18.61 3.24 8.56
N GLU A 166 17.87 2.60 7.66
CA GLU A 166 16.76 3.23 6.95
C GLU A 166 15.59 3.57 7.89
N ILE A 167 15.17 2.64 8.76
CA ILE A 167 14.12 2.91 9.76
C ILE A 167 14.49 4.12 10.62
N THR A 168 15.73 4.15 11.12
CA THR A 168 16.22 5.22 11.98
C THR A 168 16.20 6.56 11.26
N TYR A 169 16.68 6.61 10.02
CA TYR A 169 16.77 7.87 9.29
C TYR A 169 15.39 8.37 8.83
N VAL A 170 14.51 7.49 8.38
CA VAL A 170 13.12 7.84 8.06
C VAL A 170 12.39 8.36 9.30
N SER A 171 12.55 7.70 10.45
CA SER A 171 12.00 8.16 11.74
C SER A 171 12.45 9.58 12.08
N GLN A 172 13.74 9.89 11.87
CA GLN A 172 14.29 11.23 12.07
C GLN A 172 13.67 12.26 11.11
N ILE A 173 13.54 11.93 9.83
CA ILE A 173 12.92 12.82 8.84
C ILE A 173 11.48 13.15 9.24
N LEU A 174 10.68 12.14 9.58
CA LEU A 174 9.27 12.32 9.96
C LEU A 174 9.14 13.14 11.25
N LYS A 175 10.02 12.90 12.24
CA LYS A 175 10.08 13.68 13.48
C LYS A 175 10.42 15.15 13.22
N GLU A 176 11.27 15.45 12.25
CA GLU A 176 11.68 16.82 11.94
C GLU A 176 10.63 17.55 11.10
N LEU A 177 10.16 16.92 10.03
CA LEU A 177 9.36 17.59 8.99
C LEU A 177 7.86 17.61 9.28
N LYS A 178 7.31 16.52 9.82
CA LYS A 178 5.87 16.40 10.09
C LYS A 178 5.62 15.39 11.21
N PRO A 179 5.77 15.79 12.49
CA PRO A 179 5.63 14.90 13.66
C PRO A 179 4.29 14.18 13.78
N SER A 180 3.25 14.65 13.07
CA SER A 180 1.92 14.07 13.04
C SER A 180 1.77 12.87 12.09
N ILE A 181 2.76 12.59 11.23
CA ILE A 181 2.72 11.39 10.38
C ILE A 181 2.86 10.13 11.23
N VAL A 182 1.97 9.17 11.00
CA VAL A 182 2.07 7.82 11.58
C VAL A 182 3.03 6.98 10.72
N PHE A 183 4.06 6.42 11.36
CA PHE A 183 5.05 5.56 10.71
C PHE A 183 4.81 4.08 11.03
N SER A 184 4.52 3.29 9.99
CA SER A 184 4.25 1.85 10.02
C SER A 184 5.33 1.05 9.29
N LEU A 185 5.78 -0.08 9.85
CA LEU A 185 6.75 -0.99 9.23
C LEU A 185 6.12 -2.30 8.74
N SER A 186 6.66 -2.82 7.64
CA SER A 186 6.28 -4.07 7.01
C SER A 186 7.49 -4.71 6.30
N PRO A 187 7.48 -6.03 6.06
CA PRO A 187 6.57 -7.03 6.62
C PRO A 187 7.02 -7.45 8.03
N GLY A 188 6.24 -8.34 8.66
CA GLY A 188 6.57 -8.91 9.97
C GLY A 188 7.00 -10.37 9.91
N VAL A 189 7.41 -10.86 8.73
CA VAL A 189 7.83 -12.25 8.53
C VAL A 189 9.00 -12.55 9.49
N SER A 190 8.84 -13.61 10.30
CA SER A 190 9.82 -14.03 11.31
C SER A 190 10.16 -12.95 12.36
N ALA A 191 9.32 -11.93 12.54
CA ALA A 191 9.55 -10.86 13.49
C ALA A 191 9.45 -11.34 14.95
N THR A 192 10.47 -11.05 15.75
CA THR A 192 10.52 -11.43 17.17
C THR A 192 10.37 -10.21 18.09
N PRO A 193 9.93 -10.39 19.35
CA PRO A 193 9.94 -9.31 20.34
C PRO A 193 11.32 -8.65 20.53
N ASN A 194 12.42 -9.37 20.32
CA ASN A 194 13.77 -8.79 20.39
C ASN A 194 14.06 -7.86 19.22
N MET A 195 13.68 -8.23 18.00
CA MET A 195 13.76 -7.33 16.84
C MET A 195 12.90 -6.08 17.05
N ALA A 196 11.67 -6.27 17.56
CA ALA A 196 10.76 -5.16 17.82
C ALA A 196 11.27 -4.18 18.88
N LYS A 197 11.94 -4.64 19.94
CA LYS A 197 12.56 -3.77 20.96
C LYS A 197 13.62 -2.81 20.38
N VAL A 198 14.21 -3.15 19.23
CA VAL A 198 15.22 -2.31 18.57
C VAL A 198 14.54 -1.16 17.82
N VAL A 199 13.33 -1.35 17.30
CA VAL A 199 12.67 -0.40 16.39
C VAL A 199 11.45 0.30 16.99
N ASN A 200 10.85 -0.22 18.06
CA ASN A 200 9.58 0.30 18.61
C ASN A 200 9.66 1.79 18.96
N GLY A 201 10.79 2.26 19.51
CA GLY A 201 11.01 3.67 19.84
C GLY A 201 11.09 4.62 18.64
N LEU A 202 11.24 4.07 17.43
CA LEU A 202 11.43 4.82 16.18
C LEU A 202 10.13 4.92 15.36
N VAL A 203 9.09 4.16 15.70
CA VAL A 203 7.89 4.03 14.85
C VAL A 203 6.61 4.06 15.66
N ASN A 204 5.47 4.19 14.99
CA ASN A 204 4.15 4.16 15.61
C ASN A 204 3.52 2.76 15.56
N MET A 205 3.85 1.97 14.54
CA MET A 205 3.42 0.59 14.45
C MET A 205 4.38 -0.23 13.59
N TYR A 206 4.37 -1.54 13.76
CA TYR A 206 5.24 -2.46 13.02
C TYR A 206 4.59 -3.84 12.94
N ARG A 207 4.54 -4.42 11.74
CA ARG A 207 3.91 -5.73 11.55
C ARG A 207 4.70 -6.83 12.27
N VAL A 208 4.00 -7.72 12.97
CA VAL A 208 4.61 -8.81 13.76
C VAL A 208 4.26 -10.21 13.24
N THR A 209 3.63 -10.26 12.08
CA THR A 209 3.16 -11.46 11.36
C THR A 209 3.56 -11.36 9.89
N GLY A 210 3.40 -12.45 9.14
CA GLY A 210 3.37 -12.38 7.67
C GLY A 210 2.13 -11.60 7.18
N ASP A 211 1.90 -11.62 5.87
CA ASP A 211 0.62 -11.14 5.32
C ASP A 211 -0.52 -12.00 5.84
N ASP A 212 -1.53 -11.37 6.48
CA ASP A 212 -2.73 -12.03 6.99
C ASP A 212 -3.83 -12.06 5.92
N TRP A 213 -4.52 -13.19 5.89
CA TRP A 213 -5.60 -13.49 4.96
C TRP A 213 -6.72 -14.23 5.68
N ASP A 214 -7.83 -14.44 4.97
CA ASP A 214 -9.05 -15.09 5.45
C ASP A 214 -8.93 -16.61 5.64
N GLN A 215 -7.77 -17.08 6.10
CA GLN A 215 -7.48 -18.48 6.39
C GLN A 215 -7.26 -18.70 7.89
N TRP A 216 -7.97 -19.66 8.49
CA TRP A 216 -7.85 -19.96 9.92
C TRP A 216 -6.41 -20.26 10.38
N SER A 217 -5.61 -20.91 9.52
CA SER A 217 -4.21 -21.20 9.80
C SER A 217 -3.34 -19.96 10.01
N GLN A 218 -3.70 -18.82 9.41
CA GLN A 218 -3.00 -17.55 9.59
C GLN A 218 -3.45 -16.88 10.89
N VAL A 219 -4.76 -16.76 11.09
CA VAL A 219 -5.38 -16.18 12.30
C VAL A 219 -4.99 -16.92 13.58
N VAL A 220 -4.96 -18.26 13.59
CA VAL A 220 -4.66 -19.02 14.81
C VAL A 220 -3.26 -18.73 15.35
N THR A 221 -2.30 -18.41 14.47
CA THR A 221 -0.93 -18.06 14.90
C THR A 221 -0.86 -16.70 15.60
N HIS A 222 -1.81 -15.80 15.33
CA HIS A 222 -1.84 -14.46 15.92
C HIS A 222 -2.00 -14.49 17.44
N PHE A 223 -2.63 -15.53 18.00
CA PHE A 223 -2.81 -15.67 19.45
C PHE A 223 -1.47 -15.85 20.17
N ASP A 224 -0.58 -16.69 19.64
CA ASP A 224 0.75 -16.90 20.20
C ASP A 224 1.62 -15.65 20.02
N VAL A 225 1.58 -15.03 18.84
CA VAL A 225 2.29 -13.77 18.57
C VAL A 225 1.83 -12.67 19.52
N ALA A 226 0.52 -12.44 19.65
CA ALA A 226 -0.04 -11.43 20.55
C ALA A 226 0.36 -11.68 22.02
N ARG A 227 0.32 -12.94 22.47
CA ARG A 227 0.81 -13.34 23.81
C ARG A 227 2.27 -12.94 24.01
N ASP A 228 3.14 -13.27 23.06
CA ASP A 228 4.58 -13.07 23.20
C ASP A 228 4.94 -11.57 23.22
N TYR A 229 4.28 -10.76 22.39
CA TYR A 229 4.46 -9.30 22.38
C TYR A 229 3.85 -8.62 23.62
N ALA A 230 2.73 -9.13 24.15
CA ALA A 230 2.18 -8.70 25.42
C ALA A 230 3.14 -9.02 26.59
N ALA A 231 3.66 -10.25 26.64
CA ALA A 231 4.64 -10.67 27.65
C ALA A 231 5.94 -9.84 27.59
N ALA A 232 6.34 -9.42 26.41
CA ALA A 232 7.46 -8.52 26.18
C ALA A 232 7.19 -7.05 26.52
N LYS A 233 5.96 -6.70 26.94
CA LYS A 233 5.51 -5.33 27.27
C LYS A 233 5.66 -4.34 26.10
N LEU A 234 5.40 -4.82 24.88
CA LEU A 234 5.55 -4.01 23.66
C LEU A 234 4.25 -3.36 23.19
N ILE A 235 3.09 -3.79 23.70
CA ILE A 235 1.79 -3.20 23.35
C ILE A 235 1.70 -1.79 23.95
N GLY A 236 1.65 -0.77 23.10
CA GLY A 236 1.56 0.63 23.53
C GLY A 236 2.82 1.14 24.22
N ALA A 237 3.97 0.52 23.96
CA ALA A 237 5.26 0.99 24.46
C ALA A 237 5.62 2.37 23.89
N GLN A 238 6.59 3.06 24.47
CA GLN A 238 7.06 4.35 23.94
C GLN A 238 7.52 4.19 22.49
N GLY A 239 6.96 5.02 21.61
CA GLY A 239 7.25 5.07 20.18
C GLY A 239 7.54 6.47 19.67
N LEU A 240 7.51 6.62 18.36
CA LEU A 240 7.70 7.90 17.68
C LEU A 240 6.59 8.88 18.05
N ASN A 241 6.95 9.97 18.73
CA ASN A 241 6.03 11.04 19.13
C ASN A 241 4.79 10.56 19.91
N GLY A 242 4.88 9.42 20.61
CA GLY A 242 3.75 8.81 21.30
C GLY A 242 4.00 7.36 21.63
N ASN A 243 3.03 6.50 21.32
CA ASN A 243 3.12 5.06 21.54
C ASN A 243 3.43 4.30 20.24
N SER A 244 3.94 3.09 20.41
CA SER A 244 4.20 2.12 19.34
C SER A 244 3.32 0.87 19.54
N TRP A 245 2.82 0.32 18.45
CA TRP A 245 1.86 -0.79 18.46
C TRP A 245 2.33 -1.95 17.57
N PRO A 246 2.47 -3.17 18.13
CA PRO A 246 2.57 -4.39 17.33
C PRO A 246 1.33 -4.51 16.43
N ASP A 247 1.54 -4.63 15.13
CA ASP A 247 0.50 -4.74 14.11
C ASP A 247 0.35 -6.19 13.67
N LEU A 248 -0.85 -6.77 13.87
CA LEU A 248 -1.20 -8.12 13.43
C LEU A 248 -1.68 -8.17 11.97
N ASP A 249 -1.47 -7.08 11.25
CA ASP A 249 -1.86 -6.83 9.86
C ASP A 249 -3.31 -6.37 9.67
N MET A 250 -3.63 -6.06 8.41
CA MET A 250 -4.92 -5.60 7.96
C MET A 250 -6.00 -6.64 8.22
N LEU A 251 -7.21 -6.18 8.51
CA LEU A 251 -8.36 -7.06 8.72
C LEU A 251 -8.87 -7.58 7.36
N PRO A 252 -8.82 -8.90 7.09
CA PRO A 252 -9.34 -9.48 5.86
C PRO A 252 -10.87 -9.61 5.98
N PHE A 253 -11.58 -8.47 6.01
CA PHE A 253 -13.03 -8.43 6.09
C PHE A 253 -13.64 -7.79 4.84
N GLY A 254 -14.89 -8.19 4.56
CA GLY A 254 -15.63 -7.67 3.43
C GLY A 254 -15.21 -8.32 2.11
N TRP A 255 -14.99 -7.50 1.10
CA TRP A 255 -14.70 -7.97 -0.25
C TRP A 255 -13.20 -8.12 -0.47
N LEU A 256 -12.69 -9.34 -0.32
CA LEU A 256 -11.31 -9.71 -0.61
C LEU A 256 -11.29 -10.37 -1.98
N THR A 257 -10.62 -9.76 -2.96
CA THR A 257 -10.49 -10.37 -4.28
C THR A 257 -9.26 -11.24 -4.33
N ASP A 258 -9.43 -12.51 -4.71
CA ASP A 258 -8.37 -13.29 -5.35
C ASP A 258 -8.11 -12.70 -6.75
N PRO A 259 -6.88 -12.33 -7.14
CA PRO A 259 -6.59 -11.56 -8.36
C PRO A 259 -6.93 -12.20 -9.72
N GLY A 260 -7.73 -13.27 -9.85
CA GLY A 260 -7.72 -14.06 -11.09
C GLY A 260 -9.01 -14.62 -11.72
N GLN A 261 -10.09 -14.93 -11.00
CA GLN A 261 -11.05 -15.91 -11.56
C GLN A 261 -12.47 -15.36 -11.74
N ASP A 262 -13.07 -14.81 -10.70
CA ASP A 262 -14.51 -14.48 -10.68
C ASP A 262 -14.95 -13.31 -11.57
N ILE A 263 -16.23 -13.34 -11.96
CA ILE A 263 -16.93 -12.25 -12.66
C ILE A 263 -17.93 -11.60 -11.73
N TYR A 264 -17.87 -10.27 -11.65
CA TYR A 264 -18.74 -9.50 -10.76
C TYR A 264 -19.69 -8.59 -11.54
N ILE A 265 -20.96 -8.61 -11.14
CA ILE A 265 -22.00 -7.74 -11.72
C ILE A 265 -22.70 -7.01 -10.58
N ALA A 266 -22.62 -5.68 -10.58
CA ALA A 266 -23.26 -4.83 -9.58
C ALA A 266 -24.45 -4.08 -10.18
N PHE A 267 -25.60 -4.16 -9.53
CA PHE A 267 -26.78 -3.35 -9.83
C PHE A 267 -26.90 -2.23 -8.81
N PHE A 268 -27.08 -1.00 -9.29
CA PHE A 268 -27.32 0.18 -8.46
C PHE A 268 -28.65 0.79 -8.85
N ASN A 269 -29.60 0.84 -7.91
CA ASN A 269 -30.87 1.50 -8.16
C ASN A 269 -30.77 2.96 -7.73
N LEU A 270 -30.72 3.88 -8.69
CA LEU A 270 -30.66 5.32 -8.42
C LEU A 270 -32.05 5.97 -8.29
N ASN A 271 -33.13 5.19 -8.45
CA ASN A 271 -34.49 5.71 -8.36
C ASN A 271 -35.00 5.70 -6.90
N ASP A 272 -35.97 6.57 -6.61
CA ASP A 272 -36.64 6.68 -5.29
C ASP A 272 -37.62 5.52 -5.00
N LYS A 273 -37.69 4.51 -5.87
CA LYS A 273 -38.57 3.35 -5.74
C LYS A 273 -37.82 2.07 -6.08
N ALA A 274 -38.23 0.97 -5.48
CA ALA A 274 -37.73 -0.36 -5.85
C ALA A 274 -37.87 -0.56 -7.36
N THR A 275 -36.79 -1.03 -8.00
CA THR A 275 -36.69 -1.16 -9.45
C THR A 275 -36.07 -2.52 -9.76
N THR A 276 -36.69 -3.26 -10.69
CA THR A 276 -36.05 -4.44 -11.28
C THR A 276 -34.99 -3.98 -12.26
N ILE A 277 -33.74 -4.32 -11.98
CA ILE A 277 -32.60 -4.07 -12.85
C ILE A 277 -32.23 -5.38 -13.51
N SER A 278 -31.93 -5.34 -14.81
CA SER A 278 -31.61 -6.52 -15.60
C SER A 278 -30.38 -6.28 -16.47
N TRP A 279 -29.56 -7.32 -16.67
CA TRP A 279 -28.38 -7.30 -17.54
C TRP A 279 -28.37 -8.54 -18.43
N LYS A 280 -28.15 -8.37 -19.74
CA LYS A 280 -28.09 -9.46 -20.71
C LYS A 280 -26.71 -10.10 -20.78
N PHE A 281 -26.65 -11.43 -20.84
CA PHE A 281 -25.40 -12.17 -21.01
C PHE A 281 -24.58 -11.69 -22.23
N ASP A 282 -25.24 -11.37 -23.34
CA ASP A 282 -24.57 -10.87 -24.55
C ASP A 282 -23.82 -9.54 -24.31
N ASP A 283 -24.29 -8.70 -23.39
CA ASP A 283 -23.62 -7.45 -23.03
C ASP A 283 -22.45 -7.70 -22.07
N LEU A 284 -22.52 -8.75 -21.24
CA LEU A 284 -21.40 -9.21 -20.43
C LEU A 284 -20.26 -9.75 -21.32
N VAL A 285 -20.57 -10.54 -22.35
CA VAL A 285 -19.58 -11.05 -23.33
C VAL A 285 -18.86 -9.89 -24.03
N LYS A 286 -19.58 -8.83 -24.40
CA LYS A 286 -18.97 -7.63 -25.00
C LYS A 286 -18.09 -6.87 -24.02
N ALA A 287 -18.48 -6.79 -22.75
CA ALA A 287 -17.71 -6.11 -21.70
C ALA A 287 -16.42 -6.85 -21.35
N LEU A 288 -16.36 -8.18 -21.57
CA LEU A 288 -15.23 -9.04 -21.23
C LEU A 288 -14.72 -9.84 -22.45
N PRO A 289 -14.22 -9.18 -23.51
CA PRO A 289 -13.91 -9.83 -24.79
C PRO A 289 -12.78 -10.88 -24.74
N GLY A 290 -11.99 -10.91 -23.66
CA GLY A 290 -10.94 -11.90 -23.43
C GLY A 290 -11.37 -13.14 -22.63
N LYS A 291 -12.60 -13.16 -22.09
CA LYS A 291 -13.14 -14.26 -21.28
C LYS A 291 -14.04 -15.14 -22.17
N LYS A 292 -13.82 -16.46 -22.17
CA LYS A 292 -14.62 -17.45 -22.92
C LYS A 292 -15.87 -17.82 -22.12
N LEU A 293 -16.79 -16.86 -21.99
CA LEU A 293 -18.02 -17.05 -21.23
C LEU A 293 -18.96 -18.02 -21.94
N VAL A 294 -19.59 -18.90 -21.17
CA VAL A 294 -20.69 -19.77 -21.62
C VAL A 294 -21.94 -19.46 -20.80
N LYS A 295 -23.13 -19.58 -21.39
CA LYS A 295 -24.38 -19.42 -20.65
C LYS A 295 -24.49 -20.50 -19.58
N GLY A 296 -25.17 -20.18 -18.48
CA GLY A 296 -25.28 -21.07 -17.33
C GLY A 296 -24.15 -20.87 -16.32
N LEU A 297 -23.58 -19.67 -16.25
CA LEU A 297 -22.60 -19.32 -15.21
C LEU A 297 -23.27 -19.45 -13.85
N ASP A 298 -22.72 -20.31 -13.01
CA ASP A 298 -23.17 -20.46 -11.64
C ASP A 298 -22.58 -19.35 -10.78
N GLY A 299 -23.34 -18.93 -9.79
CA GLY A 299 -23.00 -17.77 -9.00
C GLY A 299 -23.91 -17.59 -7.80
N ARG A 300 -23.74 -16.47 -7.14
CA ARG A 300 -24.52 -16.09 -5.96
C ARG A 300 -24.69 -14.59 -5.88
N GLU A 301 -25.81 -14.17 -5.30
CA GLU A 301 -25.94 -12.82 -4.79
C GLU A 301 -25.14 -12.72 -3.49
N VAL A 302 -24.23 -11.75 -3.41
CA VAL A 302 -23.13 -11.71 -2.44
C VAL A 302 -23.63 -11.54 -1.01
N TRP A 303 -24.71 -10.80 -0.79
CA TRP A 303 -25.18 -10.48 0.56
C TRP A 303 -26.11 -11.54 1.14
N SER A 304 -27.03 -12.05 0.33
CA SER A 304 -27.99 -13.08 0.71
C SER A 304 -27.44 -14.50 0.59
N LEU A 305 -26.32 -14.67 -0.12
CA LEU A 305 -25.71 -15.95 -0.49
C LEU A 305 -26.65 -16.85 -1.31
N ASN A 306 -27.75 -16.30 -1.84
CA ASN A 306 -28.67 -17.02 -2.68
C ASN A 306 -27.99 -17.37 -4.00
N ARG A 307 -28.07 -18.63 -4.38
CA ARG A 307 -27.56 -19.11 -5.66
C ARG A 307 -28.28 -18.43 -6.82
N VAL A 308 -27.52 -18.03 -7.84
CA VAL A 308 -28.01 -17.40 -9.07
C VAL A 308 -27.29 -18.03 -10.26
N VAL A 309 -28.03 -18.32 -11.33
CA VAL A 309 -27.45 -18.82 -12.58
C VAL A 309 -27.68 -17.79 -13.68
N LEU A 310 -26.60 -17.28 -14.27
CA LEU A 310 -26.69 -16.36 -15.41
C LEU A 310 -26.76 -17.16 -16.72
N ASN A 311 -27.97 -17.24 -17.25
CA ASN A 311 -28.28 -17.78 -18.57
C ASN A 311 -28.31 -16.65 -19.61
N ASP A 312 -29.51 -16.16 -19.95
CA ASP A 312 -29.68 -15.07 -20.93
C ASP A 312 -29.71 -13.68 -20.28
N VAL A 313 -30.33 -13.59 -19.10
CA VAL A 313 -30.53 -12.33 -18.37
C VAL A 313 -30.37 -12.59 -16.89
N LEU A 314 -29.56 -11.76 -16.23
CA LEU A 314 -29.54 -11.62 -14.78
C LEU A 314 -30.49 -10.49 -14.41
N SER A 315 -31.44 -10.72 -13.50
CA SER A 315 -32.36 -9.69 -13.01
C SER A 315 -32.49 -9.74 -11.50
N ALA A 316 -32.65 -8.58 -10.89
CA ALA A 316 -32.92 -8.47 -9.46
C ALA A 316 -33.77 -7.24 -9.17
N GLU A 317 -34.72 -7.38 -8.26
CA GLU A 317 -35.37 -6.23 -7.66
C GLU A 317 -34.41 -5.59 -6.65
N VAL A 318 -34.12 -4.31 -6.85
CA VAL A 318 -33.21 -3.56 -5.98
C VAL A 318 -34.03 -2.44 -5.33
N ALA A 319 -33.98 -2.35 -4.00
CA ALA A 319 -34.68 -1.32 -3.24
C ALA A 319 -34.30 0.10 -3.70
N ALA A 320 -35.13 1.10 -3.39
CA ALA A 320 -34.81 2.51 -3.66
C ALA A 320 -33.44 2.88 -3.10
N HIS A 321 -32.55 3.46 -3.92
CA HIS A 321 -31.16 3.78 -3.57
C HIS A 321 -30.30 2.59 -3.12
N GLY A 322 -30.77 1.36 -3.34
CA GLY A 322 -30.08 0.13 -2.96
C GLY A 322 -29.11 -0.37 -4.03
N CYS A 323 -28.40 -1.45 -3.69
CA CYS A 323 -27.60 -2.21 -4.65
C CYS A 323 -27.79 -3.72 -4.48
N ALA A 324 -27.46 -4.47 -5.53
CA ALA A 324 -27.29 -5.91 -5.48
C ALA A 324 -25.96 -6.26 -6.16
N LEU A 325 -25.24 -7.24 -5.62
CA LEU A 325 -23.95 -7.66 -6.17
C LEU A 325 -23.98 -9.16 -6.43
N PHE A 326 -23.57 -9.55 -7.62
CA PHE A 326 -23.51 -10.94 -8.05
C PHE A 326 -22.06 -11.30 -8.33
N VAL A 327 -21.68 -12.49 -7.88
CA VAL A 327 -20.43 -13.14 -8.24
C VAL A 327 -20.75 -14.42 -9.00
N PHE A 328 -20.07 -14.61 -10.12
CA PHE A 328 -20.12 -15.81 -10.92
C PHE A 328 -18.75 -16.47 -10.93
N ASP A 329 -18.76 -17.78 -10.70
CA ASP A 329 -17.56 -18.60 -10.72
C ASP A 329 -17.13 -18.72 -12.20
N TYR A 330 -15.88 -18.35 -12.51
CA TYR A 330 -15.33 -18.38 -13.89
C TYR A 330 -13.89 -18.90 -13.94
#